data_AF-A0A9W8MQZ4-F1
#
_entry.id   AF-A0A9W8MQZ4-F1
#
_cell.length_a   1.000
_cell.length_b   1.000
_cell.length_c   1.000
_cell.angle_alpha   90.00
_cell.angle_beta   90.00
_cell.angle_gamma   90.00
#
_symmetry.space_group_name_H-M   'P 1'
#
loop_
_entity.id
_entity.type
_entity.pdbx_description
1 polymer ?
#
loop_
_entity_poly.entity_id
_entity_poly.type
_entity_poly.pdbx_seq_one_letter_code
_entity_poly.pdbx_strand_id
1 'polypeptide(L)'
;MSPTSQSASHDSIAKEVSSDSHGSNNETAPTKKGGFWKKLGAEGGNETQRGMKSRHLMMIAIGGTIGTGIFLSAGSSIALAGPASTLLSYCVVGLFVYTVVIALGEMSSMFPVSGAFSTFGTRFVSPALGFTLGWNYWLQWSLSIPSELTAAAVILQFWTQTLQPWHWAIIIIIPMFALQLIHVRVYGTWP
;
A
#
# COMPACT_ATOMS: atom_id res chain seq x y z
N MET A 1 -89.43 16.60 26.72
CA MET A 1 -88.31 17.39 27.28
C MET A 1 -87.22 16.42 27.67
N SER A 2 -86.32 16.23 26.72
CA SER A 2 -85.31 15.20 26.63
C SER A 2 -83.94 15.83 26.92
N PRO A 3 -83.19 15.36 27.93
CA PRO A 3 -81.74 15.34 27.87
C PRO A 3 -81.35 14.20 26.90
N THR A 4 -80.23 14.21 26.20
CA THR A 4 -78.92 13.96 26.81
C THR A 4 -77.84 14.26 25.77
N SER A 5 -77.05 15.28 26.07
CA SER A 5 -75.71 15.50 25.54
C SER A 5 -74.76 14.46 26.14
N GLN A 6 -74.16 13.56 25.34
CA GLN A 6 -72.88 12.87 25.69
C GLN A 6 -72.31 11.89 24.62
N SER A 7 -72.87 11.76 23.41
CA SER A 7 -72.47 10.68 22.47
C SER A 7 -71.57 11.09 21.28
N ALA A 8 -71.02 12.30 21.23
CA ALA A 8 -70.33 12.80 20.02
C ALA A 8 -68.80 13.00 20.15
N SER A 9 -68.20 12.76 21.32
CA SER A 9 -66.75 12.96 21.53
C SER A 9 -65.92 11.67 21.61
N HIS A 10 -66.55 10.50 21.71
CA HIS A 10 -65.85 9.21 21.82
C HIS A 10 -65.52 8.56 20.45
N ASP A 11 -66.22 8.92 19.38
CA ASP A 11 -66.02 8.34 18.04
C ASP A 11 -64.88 9.00 17.24
N SER A 12 -64.40 10.18 17.63
CA SER A 12 -63.27 10.85 16.96
C SER A 12 -61.91 10.35 17.45
N ILE A 13 -61.81 9.86 18.69
CA ILE A 13 -60.56 9.38 19.29
C ILE A 13 -60.24 7.94 18.86
N ALA A 14 -61.26 7.12 18.57
CA ALA A 14 -61.07 5.74 18.14
C ALA A 14 -60.56 5.60 16.69
N LYS A 15 -60.67 6.66 15.87
CA LYS A 15 -60.33 6.60 14.44
C LYS A 15 -58.88 7.00 14.11
N GLU A 16 -58.14 7.50 15.09
CA GLU A 16 -56.73 7.90 14.93
C GLU A 16 -55.75 6.85 15.50
N VAL A 17 -56.26 5.78 16.14
CA VAL A 17 -55.45 4.79 16.88
C VAL A 17 -55.29 3.45 16.15
N SER A 18 -56.00 3.19 15.05
CA SER A 18 -56.01 1.86 14.39
C SER A 18 -55.44 1.80 12.97
N SER A 19 -54.75 2.85 12.50
CA SER A 19 -54.16 2.89 11.17
C SER A 19 -52.79 3.56 11.23
N ASP A 20 -51.80 2.83 11.76
CA ASP A 20 -50.43 2.82 11.23
C ASP A 20 -49.59 1.81 12.02
N SER A 21 -49.97 0.54 11.84
CA SER A 21 -49.10 -0.58 12.12
C SER A 21 -48.08 -0.72 10.98
N HIS A 22 -46.90 -0.10 11.12
CA HIS A 22 -45.67 -0.63 10.54
C HIS A 22 -44.43 -0.05 11.24
N GLY A 23 -43.66 -0.92 11.89
CA GLY A 23 -42.22 -0.72 12.11
C GLY A 23 -41.78 -0.16 13.46
N SER A 24 -42.00 -0.90 14.55
CA SER A 24 -41.19 -0.72 15.76
C SER A 24 -39.86 -1.45 15.58
N ASN A 25 -38.80 -0.70 15.24
CA ASN A 25 -37.42 -1.15 15.39
C ASN A 25 -36.56 0.03 15.87
N ASN A 26 -36.27 -0.03 17.17
CA ASN A 26 -35.02 0.41 17.79
C ASN A 26 -34.65 1.91 17.71
N GLU A 27 -35.01 2.65 18.75
CA GLU A 27 -34.27 3.85 19.15
C GLU A 27 -32.88 3.46 19.67
N THR A 28 -31.86 3.60 18.82
CA THR A 28 -30.50 3.92 19.28
C THR A 28 -30.04 5.18 18.57
N ALA A 29 -29.92 6.26 19.35
CA ALA A 29 -29.36 7.58 19.07
C ALA A 29 -28.58 7.76 17.73
N PRO A 30 -28.89 8.78 16.91
CA PRO A 30 -28.03 9.14 15.80
C PRO A 30 -26.76 9.80 16.35
N THR A 31 -25.68 9.03 16.44
CA THR A 31 -24.33 9.56 16.70
C THR A 31 -23.90 10.40 15.50
N LYS A 32 -24.06 11.73 15.61
CA LYS A 32 -23.46 12.73 14.72
C LYS A 32 -21.92 12.62 14.76
N LYS A 33 -21.34 11.65 14.04
CA LYS A 33 -19.90 11.56 13.76
C LYS A 33 -19.55 11.63 12.27
N GLY A 34 -20.52 12.01 11.42
CA GLY A 34 -20.34 12.13 9.97
C GLY A 34 -19.91 13.51 9.45
N GLY A 35 -19.89 14.56 10.31
CA GLY A 35 -19.66 15.95 9.87
C GLY A 35 -18.24 16.48 10.10
N PHE A 36 -17.53 15.97 11.11
CA PHE A 36 -16.23 16.51 11.51
C PHE A 36 -15.12 16.13 10.52
N TRP A 37 -15.12 14.88 10.05
CA TRP A 37 -14.15 14.37 9.05
C TRP A 37 -14.34 15.00 7.67
N LYS A 38 -15.56 15.40 7.32
CA LYS A 38 -15.86 16.05 6.03
C LYS A 38 -15.39 17.50 5.98
N LYS A 39 -15.26 18.16 7.14
CA LYS A 39 -14.88 19.59 7.23
C LYS A 39 -13.38 19.83 7.37
N LEU A 40 -12.60 18.78 7.64
CA LEU A 40 -11.13 18.83 7.72
C LEU A 40 -10.42 18.34 6.44
N GLY A 41 -11.17 17.84 5.45
CA GLY A 41 -10.61 17.10 4.32
C GLY A 41 -10.94 17.63 2.92
N ALA A 42 -11.46 18.84 2.76
CA ALA A 42 -11.78 19.36 1.44
C ALA A 42 -11.64 20.88 1.36
N GLU A 43 -10.49 21.33 0.85
CA GLU A 43 -10.30 22.50 -0.02
C GLU A 43 -8.83 22.52 -0.47
N GLY A 44 -8.54 21.79 -1.56
CA GLY A 44 -7.20 21.63 -2.15
C GLY A 44 -7.19 20.50 -3.18
N GLY A 45 -7.67 20.79 -4.39
CA GLY A 45 -8.02 19.82 -5.43
C GLY A 45 -6.92 18.86 -5.86
N ASN A 46 -7.25 17.57 -5.80
CA ASN A 46 -6.93 16.51 -6.77
C ASN A 46 -7.50 15.22 -6.18
N GLU A 47 -8.73 14.88 -6.55
CA GLU A 47 -9.37 13.63 -6.16
C GLU A 47 -8.71 12.48 -6.92
N THR A 48 -7.54 12.06 -6.45
CA THR A 48 -6.83 10.91 -6.99
C THR A 48 -7.73 9.70 -6.80
N GLN A 49 -8.15 9.08 -7.91
CA GLN A 49 -8.90 7.83 -7.88
C GLN A 49 -8.15 6.84 -7.00
N ARG A 50 -8.75 6.44 -5.87
CA ARG A 50 -8.26 5.34 -5.03
C ARG A 50 -8.44 4.03 -5.81
N GLY A 51 -7.60 3.82 -6.83
CA GLY A 51 -7.77 2.79 -7.86
C GLY A 51 -7.33 1.40 -7.44
N MET A 52 -6.61 1.26 -6.33
CA MET A 52 -6.09 -0.05 -5.90
C MET A 52 -6.60 -0.46 -4.52
N LYS A 53 -7.34 -1.58 -4.51
CA LYS A 53 -7.76 -2.27 -3.29
C LYS A 53 -6.54 -2.69 -2.47
N SER A 54 -6.61 -2.57 -1.14
CA SER A 54 -5.52 -2.93 -0.20
C SER A 54 -4.90 -4.31 -0.48
N ARG A 55 -5.70 -5.27 -0.95
CA ARG A 55 -5.25 -6.61 -1.34
C ARG A 55 -4.23 -6.60 -2.49
N HIS A 56 -4.33 -5.69 -3.46
CA HIS A 56 -3.41 -5.64 -4.60
C HIS A 56 -2.07 -5.05 -4.19
N LEU A 57 -2.07 -4.04 -3.30
CA LEU A 57 -0.84 -3.53 -2.71
C LEU A 57 -0.12 -4.62 -1.90
N MET A 58 -0.86 -5.42 -1.13
CA MET A 58 -0.29 -6.52 -0.38
C MET A 58 0.31 -7.60 -1.30
N MET A 59 -0.38 -7.94 -2.40
CA MET A 59 0.15 -8.88 -3.40
C MET A 59 1.44 -8.38 -4.06
N ILE A 60 1.54 -7.08 -4.37
CA ILE A 60 2.76 -6.48 -4.92
C ILE A 60 3.89 -6.50 -3.88
N ALA A 61 3.58 -6.17 -2.62
CA ALA A 61 4.57 -6.18 -1.54
C ALA A 61 5.12 -7.59 -1.29
N ILE A 62 4.26 -8.61 -1.27
CA ILE A 62 4.66 -10.02 -1.12
C ILE A 62 5.46 -10.48 -2.35
N GLY A 63 5.03 -10.11 -3.56
CA GLY A 63 5.73 -10.47 -4.79
C GLY A 63 7.14 -9.89 -4.86
N GLY A 64 7.30 -8.61 -4.47
CA GLY A 64 8.60 -7.95 -4.45
C GLY A 64 9.55 -8.46 -3.35
N THR A 65 9.02 -8.83 -2.19
CA THR A 65 9.83 -9.33 -1.06
C THR A 65 10.26 -10.78 -1.24
N ILE A 66 9.41 -11.65 -1.78
CA ILE A 66 9.79 -13.05 -2.03
C ILE A 66 10.79 -13.11 -3.19
N GLY A 67 10.47 -12.47 -4.31
CA GLY A 67 11.36 -12.15 -5.43
C GLY A 67 12.39 -13.21 -5.88
N THR A 68 13.31 -12.79 -6.74
CA THR A 68 14.52 -13.56 -7.11
C THR A 68 15.64 -13.40 -6.08
N GLY A 69 15.59 -12.32 -5.27
CA GLY A 69 16.60 -11.96 -4.29
C GLY A 69 16.76 -12.99 -3.16
N ILE A 70 15.66 -13.51 -2.60
CA ILE A 70 15.75 -14.50 -1.53
C ILE A 70 16.36 -15.81 -2.05
N PHE A 71 15.98 -16.28 -3.23
CA PHE A 71 16.54 -17.53 -3.76
C PHE A 71 18.04 -17.43 -4.07
N LEU A 72 18.47 -16.33 -4.69
CA LEU A 72 19.87 -16.14 -5.06
C LEU A 72 20.75 -15.80 -3.85
N SER A 73 20.24 -15.00 -2.91
CA SER A 73 20.96 -14.58 -1.70
C SER A 73 20.96 -15.66 -0.62
N ALA A 74 19.85 -16.40 -0.42
CA ALA A 74 19.82 -17.49 0.54
C ALA A 74 20.71 -18.65 0.08
N GLY A 75 20.74 -18.97 -1.22
CA GLY A 75 21.61 -20.02 -1.76
C GLY A 75 23.10 -19.75 -1.49
N SER A 76 23.55 -18.52 -1.70
CA SER A 76 24.94 -18.12 -1.43
C SER A 76 25.24 -17.99 0.07
N SER A 77 24.32 -17.41 0.84
CA SER A 77 24.51 -17.21 2.30
C SER A 77 24.56 -18.54 3.06
N ILE A 78 23.72 -19.51 2.70
CA ILE A 78 23.73 -20.84 3.32
C ILE A 78 25.03 -21.58 2.98
N ALA A 79 25.51 -21.49 1.74
CA ALA A 79 26.75 -22.14 1.30
C ALA A 79 27.99 -21.55 1.98
N LEU A 80 28.02 -20.24 2.25
CA LEU A 80 29.15 -19.53 2.87
C LEU A 80 29.15 -19.59 4.40
N ALA A 81 28.02 -19.34 5.04
CA ALA A 81 27.94 -19.14 6.49
C ALA A 81 27.42 -20.38 7.25
N GLY A 82 26.76 -21.31 6.56
CA GLY A 82 26.06 -22.44 7.16
C GLY A 82 24.62 -22.10 7.58
N PRO A 83 23.75 -23.11 7.77
CA PRO A 83 22.31 -22.90 7.98
C PRO A 83 21.98 -22.22 9.31
N ALA A 84 22.71 -22.52 10.39
CA ALA A 84 22.42 -21.98 11.72
C ALA A 84 22.72 -20.47 11.83
N SER A 85 23.83 -20.01 11.26
CA SER A 85 24.25 -18.60 11.27
C SER A 85 23.42 -17.74 10.33
N THR A 86 22.97 -18.30 9.20
CA THR A 86 22.08 -17.63 8.25
C THR A 86 20.72 -17.33 8.89
N LEU A 87 20.14 -18.30 9.61
CA LEU A 87 18.88 -18.10 10.34
C LEU A 87 19.02 -17.05 11.45
N LEU A 88 20.09 -17.13 12.25
CA LEU A 88 20.34 -16.17 13.32
C LEU A 88 20.50 -14.74 12.77
N SER A 89 21.25 -14.59 11.67
CA SER A 89 21.43 -13.31 10.98
C SER A 89 20.10 -12.75 10.48
N TYR A 90 19.24 -13.60 9.90
CA TYR A 90 17.92 -13.19 9.42
C TYR A 90 17.01 -12.71 10.56
N CYS A 91 17.05 -13.38 11.73
CA CYS A 91 16.31 -12.93 12.92
C CYS A 91 16.79 -11.58 13.43
N VAL A 92 18.12 -11.37 13.51
CA VAL A 92 18.70 -10.12 14.02
C VAL A 92 18.40 -8.95 13.08
N VAL A 93 18.62 -9.13 11.78
CA VAL A 93 18.33 -8.10 10.78
C VAL A 93 16.82 -7.86 10.68
N GLY A 94 16.01 -8.91 10.75
CA GLY A 94 14.55 -8.81 10.77
C GLY A 94 14.02 -7.97 11.94
N LEU A 95 14.55 -8.18 13.14
CA LEU A 95 14.18 -7.39 14.32
C LEU A 95 14.58 -5.91 14.14
N PHE A 96 15.79 -5.66 13.64
CA PHE A 96 16.25 -4.30 13.37
C PHE A 96 15.34 -3.58 12.37
N VAL A 97 15.05 -4.20 11.22
CA VAL A 97 14.17 -3.62 10.20
C VAL A 97 12.75 -3.45 10.72
N TYR A 98 12.23 -4.39 11.50
CA TYR A 98 10.90 -4.31 12.11
C TYR A 98 10.75 -3.06 12.98
N THR A 99 11.74 -2.77 13.84
CA THR A 99 11.73 -1.56 14.67
C THR A 99 11.72 -0.29 13.82
N VAL A 100 12.52 -0.26 12.73
CA VAL A 100 12.56 0.90 11.81
C VAL A 100 11.21 1.11 11.13
N VAL A 101 10.58 0.04 10.63
CA VAL A 101 9.29 0.13 9.93
C VAL A 101 8.16 0.56 10.87
N ILE A 102 8.15 0.10 12.13
CA ILE A 102 7.19 0.59 13.12
C ILE A 102 7.39 2.06 13.42
N ALA A 103 8.63 2.49 13.68
CA ALA A 103 8.92 3.89 13.95
C ALA A 103 8.49 4.80 12.79
N LEU A 104 8.73 4.35 11.55
CA LEU A 104 8.28 5.05 10.34
C LEU A 104 6.75 5.01 10.18
N GLY A 105 6.10 3.93 10.60
CA GLY A 105 4.64 3.77 10.61
C GLY A 105 3.95 4.75 11.55
N GLU A 106 4.45 4.90 12.78
CA GLU A 106 3.96 5.90 13.76
C GLU A 106 4.17 7.33 13.25
N MET A 107 5.29 7.59 12.58
CA MET A 107 5.58 8.89 11.97
C MET A 107 4.64 9.20 10.79
N SER A 108 4.31 8.20 9.97
CA SER A 108 3.40 8.31 8.82
C SER A 108 1.94 8.47 9.23
N SER A 109 1.52 7.86 10.35
CA SER A 109 0.16 7.99 10.88
C SER A 109 -0.11 9.39 11.47
N MET A 110 0.91 10.02 12.08
CA MET A 110 0.81 11.37 12.62
C MET A 110 0.88 12.47 11.55
N PHE A 111 1.63 12.26 10.47
CA PHE A 111 1.80 13.23 9.39
C PHE A 111 1.52 12.58 8.02
N PRO A 112 0.26 12.64 7.54
CA PRO A 112 -0.09 12.17 6.21
C PRO A 112 0.38 13.20 5.15
N VAL A 113 1.70 13.29 4.94
CA VAL A 113 2.29 14.06 3.86
C VAL A 113 2.33 13.21 2.60
N SER A 114 1.71 13.68 1.52
CA SER A 114 1.89 13.12 0.18
C SER A 114 3.30 13.46 -0.33
N GLY A 115 4.31 12.72 0.14
CA GLY A 115 5.71 12.91 -0.21
C GLY A 115 6.52 11.63 -0.07
N ALA A 116 7.67 11.56 -0.76
CA ALA A 116 8.59 10.42 -0.66
C ALA A 116 9.17 10.31 0.76
N PHE A 117 9.68 9.12 1.13
CA PHE A 117 10.26 8.89 2.46
C PHE A 117 11.40 9.87 2.83
N SER A 118 12.06 10.45 1.83
CA SER A 118 13.05 11.53 2.01
C SER A 118 12.47 12.79 2.65
N THR A 119 11.18 13.09 2.46
CA THR A 119 10.48 14.22 3.07
C THR A 119 10.42 14.10 4.60
N PHE A 120 10.31 12.88 5.13
CA PHE A 120 10.42 12.63 6.56
C PHE A 120 11.82 12.97 7.10
N GLY A 121 12.89 12.68 6.34
CA GLY A 121 14.26 13.06 6.70
C GLY A 121 14.50 14.58 6.70
N THR A 122 13.99 15.28 5.69
CA THR A 122 14.04 16.75 5.58
C THR A 122 13.32 17.44 6.74
N ARG A 123 12.17 16.88 7.15
CA ARG A 123 11.28 17.51 8.14
C ARG A 123 11.70 17.27 9.59
N PHE A 124 12.26 16.10 9.91
CA PHE A 124 12.55 15.71 11.30
C PHE A 124 14.01 15.80 11.70
N VAL A 125 14.96 15.84 10.75
CA VAL A 125 16.39 15.87 11.09
C VAL A 125 17.09 17.09 10.50
N SER A 126 17.18 17.19 9.17
CA SER A 126 17.82 18.32 8.51
C SER A 126 17.53 18.30 7.01
N PRO A 127 17.40 19.47 6.34
CA PRO A 127 17.28 19.56 4.90
C PRO A 127 18.41 18.84 4.13
N ALA A 128 19.64 18.81 4.67
CA ALA A 128 20.77 18.12 4.05
C ALA A 128 20.59 16.59 4.07
N LEU A 129 20.06 16.03 5.17
CA LEU A 129 19.80 14.60 5.27
C LEU A 129 18.66 14.14 4.37
N GLY A 130 17.63 14.98 4.22
CA GLY A 130 16.58 14.75 3.23
C GLY A 130 17.11 14.64 1.80
N PHE A 131 18.04 15.53 1.42
CA PHE A 131 18.72 15.48 0.13
C PHE A 131 19.56 14.21 -0.03
N THR A 132 20.36 13.85 0.98
CA THR A 132 21.18 12.62 0.95
C THR A 132 20.32 11.36 0.84
N LEU A 133 19.22 11.26 1.58
CA LEU A 133 18.29 10.13 1.50
C LEU A 133 17.62 10.04 0.13
N GLY A 134 17.25 11.18 -0.47
CA GLY A 134 16.72 11.22 -1.83
C GLY A 134 17.73 10.68 -2.86
N TRP A 135 18.99 11.11 -2.76
CA TRP A 135 20.06 10.62 -3.64
C TRP A 135 20.35 9.14 -3.42
N ASN A 136 20.42 8.69 -2.17
CA ASN A 136 20.64 7.28 -1.83
C ASN A 136 19.51 6.39 -2.37
N TYR A 137 18.26 6.82 -2.23
CA TYR A 137 17.10 6.13 -2.79
C TYR A 137 17.20 6.03 -4.30
N TRP A 138 17.51 7.13 -5.00
CA TRP A 138 17.69 7.11 -6.46
C TRP A 138 18.80 6.15 -6.89
N LEU A 139 19.96 6.19 -6.22
CA LEU A 139 21.06 5.27 -6.49
C LEU A 139 20.67 3.81 -6.26
N GLN A 140 19.91 3.51 -5.21
CA GLN A 140 19.41 2.15 -4.95
C GLN A 140 18.55 1.65 -6.13
N TRP A 141 17.64 2.47 -6.65
CA TRP A 141 16.84 2.12 -7.83
C TRP A 141 17.70 1.90 -9.07
N SER A 142 18.69 2.76 -9.31
CA SER A 142 19.61 2.62 -10.45
C SER A 142 20.48 1.37 -10.35
N LEU A 143 20.88 0.95 -9.15
CA LEU A 143 21.69 -0.25 -8.92
C LEU A 143 20.87 -1.55 -8.92
N SER A 144 19.55 -1.48 -8.67
CA SER A 144 18.69 -2.67 -8.71
C SER A 144 18.60 -3.29 -10.11
N ILE A 145 18.47 -2.46 -11.15
CA ILE A 145 18.34 -2.90 -12.54
C ILE A 145 19.52 -3.79 -12.99
N PRO A 146 20.81 -3.36 -12.87
CA PRO A 146 21.93 -4.22 -13.24
C PRO A 146 22.03 -5.45 -12.33
N SER A 147 21.69 -5.33 -11.04
CA SER A 147 21.68 -6.47 -10.12
C SER A 147 20.71 -7.57 -10.55
N GLU A 148 19.50 -7.19 -10.96
CA GLU A 148 18.49 -8.13 -11.48
C GLU A 148 18.92 -8.76 -12.81
N LEU A 149 19.57 -7.99 -13.69
CA LEU A 149 20.14 -8.51 -14.94
C LEU A 149 21.24 -9.54 -14.70
N THR A 150 22.17 -9.26 -13.77
CA THR A 150 23.23 -10.21 -13.38
C THR A 150 22.63 -11.48 -12.77
N ALA A 151 21.64 -11.32 -11.87
CA ALA A 151 20.91 -12.45 -11.29
C ALA A 151 20.27 -13.35 -12.36
N ALA A 152 19.57 -12.76 -13.33
CA ALA A 152 18.93 -13.49 -14.42
C ALA A 152 19.97 -14.23 -15.30
N ALA A 153 21.12 -13.60 -15.59
CA ALA A 153 22.19 -14.22 -16.37
C ALA A 153 22.85 -15.41 -15.64
N VAL A 154 22.95 -15.37 -14.31
CA VAL A 154 23.45 -16.50 -13.50
C VAL A 154 22.44 -17.66 -13.50
N ILE A 155 21.15 -17.35 -13.36
CA ILE A 155 20.10 -18.38 -13.38
C ILE A 155 20.04 -19.10 -14.73
N LEU A 156 20.15 -18.39 -15.86
CA LEU A 156 20.11 -19.03 -17.18
C LEU A 156 21.33 -19.91 -17.48
N GLN A 157 22.50 -19.56 -16.93
CA GLN A 157 23.68 -20.42 -16.99
C GLN A 157 23.53 -21.74 -16.23
N PHE A 158 22.60 -21.83 -15.27
CA PHE A 158 22.32 -23.09 -14.58
C PHE A 158 21.81 -24.18 -15.54
N TRP A 159 21.04 -23.82 -16.57
CA TRP A 159 20.43 -24.79 -17.50
C TRP A 159 21.28 -25.11 -18.73
N THR A 160 22.00 -24.13 -19.28
CA THR A 160 22.80 -24.30 -20.49
C THR A 160 24.12 -23.54 -20.38
N GLN A 161 25.22 -24.26 -20.13
CA GLN A 161 26.57 -23.68 -20.05
C GLN A 161 27.22 -23.40 -21.42
N THR A 162 26.52 -23.72 -22.51
CA THR A 162 27.04 -23.61 -23.88
C THR A 162 27.29 -22.16 -24.33
N LEU A 163 26.66 -21.17 -23.67
CA LEU A 163 26.78 -19.75 -24.00
C LEU A 163 27.41 -18.98 -22.85
N GLN A 164 28.40 -18.14 -23.15
CA GLN A 164 29.01 -17.25 -22.17
C GLN A 164 27.98 -16.26 -21.56
N PRO A 165 28.15 -15.83 -20.29
CA PRO A 165 27.20 -15.01 -19.55
C PRO A 165 26.66 -13.76 -20.28
N TRP A 166 27.53 -13.07 -21.01
CA TRP A 166 27.18 -11.85 -21.75
C TRP A 166 26.14 -12.04 -22.84
N HIS A 167 26.08 -13.21 -23.50
CA HIS A 167 25.08 -13.47 -24.53
C HIS A 167 23.68 -13.57 -23.94
N TRP A 168 23.55 -14.22 -22.78
CA TRP A 168 22.27 -14.30 -22.04
C TRP A 168 21.83 -12.93 -21.53
N ALA A 169 22.77 -12.09 -21.08
CA ALA A 169 22.46 -10.73 -20.68
C ALA A 169 21.86 -9.91 -21.83
N ILE A 170 22.40 -10.01 -23.05
CA ILE A 170 21.84 -9.32 -24.23
C ILE A 170 20.44 -9.83 -24.58
N ILE A 171 20.23 -11.15 -24.52
CA ILE A 171 18.92 -11.76 -24.83
C ILE A 171 17.84 -11.35 -23.82
N ILE A 172 18.20 -11.12 -22.55
CA ILE A 172 17.26 -10.64 -21.52
C ILE A 172 17.06 -9.11 -21.59
N ILE A 173 18.14 -8.35 -21.81
CA ILE A 173 18.08 -6.89 -21.75
C ILE A 173 17.29 -6.29 -22.91
N ILE A 174 17.34 -6.90 -24.11
CA ILE A 174 16.61 -6.42 -25.29
C ILE A 174 15.09 -6.40 -25.07
N PRO A 175 14.43 -7.52 -24.70
CA PRO A 175 12.99 -7.52 -24.44
C PRO A 175 12.62 -6.69 -23.22
N MET A 176 13.43 -6.68 -22.15
CA MET A 176 13.19 -5.79 -21.01
C MET A 176 13.21 -4.32 -21.43
N PHE A 177 14.22 -3.90 -22.18
CA PHE A 177 14.34 -2.53 -22.66
C PHE A 177 13.20 -2.17 -23.62
N ALA A 178 12.81 -3.08 -24.51
CA ALA A 178 11.66 -2.90 -25.39
C ALA A 178 10.35 -2.71 -24.60
N LEU A 179 10.13 -3.52 -23.55
CA LEU A 179 8.99 -3.35 -22.65
C LEU A 179 9.04 -2.01 -21.91
N GLN A 180 10.21 -1.57 -21.43
CA GLN A 180 10.38 -0.26 -20.80
C GLN A 180 10.03 0.90 -21.76
N LEU A 181 10.39 0.78 -23.05
CA LEU A 181 10.02 1.76 -24.08
C LEU A 181 8.51 1.77 -24.36
N ILE A 182 7.88 0.59 -24.43
CA ILE A 182 6.43 0.47 -24.62
C ILE A 182 5.70 1.11 -23.43
N HIS A 183 6.17 0.85 -22.20
CA HIS A 183 5.61 1.45 -20.98
C HIS A 183 5.68 2.98 -21.05
N VAL A 184 6.86 3.56 -21.26
CA VAL A 184 7.02 5.03 -21.41
C VAL A 184 6.11 5.59 -22.51
N ARG A 185 5.99 4.90 -23.64
CA ARG A 185 5.16 5.35 -24.76
C ARG A 185 3.67 5.32 -24.45
N VAL A 186 3.19 4.32 -23.70
CA VAL A 186 1.78 4.20 -23.29
C VAL A 186 1.39 5.26 -22.25
N TYR A 187 2.31 5.66 -21.37
CA TYR A 187 2.07 6.75 -20.41
C TYR A 187 2.22 8.15 -21.03
N GLY A 188 2.99 8.30 -22.12
CA GLY A 188 3.17 9.58 -22.81
C GLY A 188 2.03 9.95 -23.78
N THR A 189 1.11 9.04 -24.10
CA THR A 189 0.03 9.24 -25.09
C THR A 189 -1.36 9.44 -24.50
N TRP A 190 -1.52 9.51 -23.18
CA TRP A 190 -2.77 9.92 -22.55
C TRP A 190 -2.67 11.41 -22.13
N PRO A 191 -3.46 12.31 -22.75
CA PRO A 191 -3.55 13.71 -22.34
C PRO A 191 -4.20 13.88 -20.96
#